data_AF-A0A925D4B9-F1
#
_entry.id   AF-A0A925D4B9-F1
#
_cell.length_a   1.000
_cell.length_b   1.000
_cell.length_c   1.000
_cell.angle_alpha   90.00
_cell.angle_beta   90.00
_cell.angle_gamma   90.00
#
_symmetry.space_group_name_H-M   'P 1'
#
loop_
_entity.id
_entity.type
_entity.pdbx_description
1 polymer ?
#
loop_
_entity_poly.entity_id
_entity_poly.type
_entity_poly.pdbx_seq_one_letter_code
_entity_poly.pdbx_strand_id
1 'polypeptide(L)'
;PYFRPKPQGYEAKDITVEDCTFLGSMAPVAFVGVDGAIVQHNTFYRPTRWLLRILQENQDAQFAPCRNGRFKNNIVVFRAAEVASVVNVGGGTSPETFEFAGNFWYCEDRPERTQRLVQLPAAEKSGIYGRDPLFNDAAKGDLQRRSASPAKNAGPRTKE
;
A
#
# COMPACT_ATOMS: atom_id res chain seq x y z
N PRO A 1 3.94 37.29 19.05
CA PRO A 1 4.56 35.96 19.21
C PRO A 1 3.69 34.87 18.57
N TYR A 2 4.25 34.06 17.68
CA TYR A 2 3.55 32.92 17.08
C TYR A 2 3.69 31.70 17.97
N PHE A 3 2.60 30.99 18.20
CA PHE A 3 2.63 29.68 18.84
C PHE A 3 3.31 28.67 17.90
N ARG A 4 4.38 28.03 18.37
CA ARG A 4 5.03 26.88 17.70
C ARG A 4 5.21 25.77 18.74
N PRO A 5 4.36 24.72 18.73
CA PRO A 5 4.57 23.56 19.57
C PRO A 5 5.98 23.00 19.38
N LYS A 6 6.59 22.51 20.46
CA LYS A 6 7.84 21.74 20.33
C LYS A 6 7.55 20.43 19.59
N PRO A 7 8.43 19.99 18.67
CA PRO A 7 8.28 18.69 18.03
C PRO A 7 8.28 17.55 19.05
N GLN A 8 7.48 16.51 18.79
CA GLN A 8 7.30 15.36 19.69
C GLN A 8 7.98 14.08 19.17
N GLY A 9 8.93 14.20 18.26
CA GLY A 9 9.69 13.04 17.75
C GLY A 9 9.18 12.45 16.43
N TYR A 10 8.03 12.90 15.93
CA TYR A 10 7.39 12.40 14.71
C TYR A 10 6.62 13.52 14.00
N GLU A 11 6.48 13.41 12.68
CA GLU A 11 5.65 14.31 11.87
C GLU A 11 4.21 13.78 11.75
N ALA A 12 4.08 12.46 11.70
CA ALA A 12 2.81 11.73 11.77
C ALA A 12 2.99 10.44 12.58
N LYS A 13 1.92 9.97 13.21
CA LYS A 13 1.93 8.73 13.99
C LYS A 13 0.53 8.14 14.11
N ASP A 14 0.46 6.81 14.06
CA ASP A 14 -0.72 5.98 14.28
C ASP A 14 -1.94 6.32 13.39
N ILE A 15 -1.68 6.73 12.14
CA ILE A 15 -2.72 6.97 11.13
C ILE A 15 -3.24 5.63 10.61
N THR A 16 -4.56 5.50 10.45
CA THR A 16 -5.20 4.32 9.85
C THR A 16 -5.96 4.70 8.58
N VAL A 17 -5.76 3.93 7.51
CA VAL A 17 -6.49 4.00 6.23
C VAL A 17 -7.01 2.61 5.93
N GLU A 18 -8.33 2.42 5.98
CA GLU A 18 -8.93 1.11 5.79
C GLU A 18 -10.28 1.13 5.08
N ASP A 19 -10.64 -0.02 4.50
CA ASP A 19 -11.90 -0.25 3.79
C ASP A 19 -12.20 0.76 2.67
N CYS A 20 -11.15 1.29 2.04
CA CYS A 20 -11.23 2.26 0.96
C CYS A 20 -10.94 1.63 -0.42
N THR A 21 -11.41 2.29 -1.47
CA THR A 21 -11.10 1.95 -2.86
C THR A 21 -10.38 3.12 -3.53
N PHE A 22 -9.20 2.84 -4.08
CA PHE A 22 -8.37 3.80 -4.82
C PHE A 22 -8.38 3.42 -6.29
N LEU A 23 -8.85 4.34 -7.15
CA LEU A 23 -8.90 4.17 -8.60
C LEU A 23 -7.84 5.07 -9.24
N GLY A 24 -6.85 4.49 -9.91
CA GLY A 24 -5.75 5.25 -10.48
C GLY A 24 -4.78 5.79 -9.42
N SER A 25 -4.20 6.96 -9.70
CA SER A 25 -3.12 7.65 -8.96
C SER A 25 -1.70 7.21 -9.31
N MET A 26 -0.79 8.20 -9.36
CA MET A 26 0.65 7.96 -9.51
C MET A 26 1.28 7.40 -8.23
N ALA A 27 0.67 7.63 -7.06
CA ALA A 27 1.09 7.13 -5.76
C ALA A 27 -0.11 7.22 -4.81
N PRO A 28 -1.01 6.22 -4.78
CA PRO A 28 -2.20 6.28 -3.93
C PRO A 28 -1.87 6.29 -2.43
N VAL A 29 -0.70 5.77 -2.03
CA VAL A 29 -0.23 5.81 -0.64
C VAL A 29 1.22 6.28 -0.58
N ALA A 30 1.50 7.20 0.32
CA ALA A 30 2.85 7.57 0.72
C ALA A 30 2.93 7.61 2.26
N PHE A 31 3.76 6.75 2.83
CA PHE A 31 4.21 6.90 4.21
C PHE A 31 5.35 7.93 4.20
N VAL A 32 5.13 9.10 4.79
CA VAL A 32 6.10 10.20 4.80
C VAL A 32 6.31 10.67 6.23
N GLY A 33 7.54 10.56 6.74
CA GLY A 33 7.92 11.03 8.08
C GLY A 33 7.10 10.42 9.23
N VAL A 34 6.48 9.26 9.00
CA VAL A 34 5.52 8.66 9.92
C VAL A 34 6.18 7.58 10.78
N ASP A 35 5.92 7.63 12.09
CA ASP A 35 6.29 6.56 13.02
C ASP A 35 5.06 5.71 13.33
N GLY A 36 4.84 4.70 12.49
CA GLY A 36 3.68 3.82 12.60
C GLY A 36 2.45 4.37 11.89
N ALA A 37 1.93 3.60 10.93
CA ALA A 37 0.63 3.82 10.31
C ALA A 37 0.13 2.50 9.71
N ILE A 38 -1.17 2.36 9.53
CA ILE A 38 -1.82 1.15 9.06
C ILE A 38 -2.60 1.47 7.79
N VAL A 39 -2.30 0.75 6.72
CA VAL A 39 -3.05 0.76 5.46
C VAL A 39 -3.55 -0.65 5.23
N GLN A 40 -4.82 -0.90 5.51
CA GLN A 40 -5.35 -2.26 5.50
C GLN A 40 -6.73 -2.41 4.89
N HIS A 41 -7.05 -3.59 4.38
CA HIS A 41 -8.37 -3.88 3.84
C HIS A 41 -8.81 -2.89 2.74
N ASN A 42 -7.88 -2.37 1.94
CA ASN A 42 -8.21 -1.47 0.83
C ASN A 42 -8.14 -2.20 -0.52
N THR A 43 -8.79 -1.65 -1.53
CA THR A 43 -8.59 -2.02 -2.94
C THR A 43 -7.84 -0.91 -3.65
N PHE A 44 -6.70 -1.25 -4.26
CA PHE A 44 -5.94 -0.36 -5.15
C PHE A 44 -6.05 -0.89 -6.57
N TYR A 45 -6.64 -0.11 -7.46
CA TYR A 45 -6.84 -0.50 -8.85
C TYR A 45 -6.13 0.47 -9.79
N ARG A 46 -5.19 -0.08 -10.58
CA ARG A 46 -4.42 0.61 -11.61
C ARG A 46 -3.63 1.85 -11.15
N PRO A 47 -2.76 1.76 -10.12
CA PRO A 47 -1.77 2.80 -9.88
C PRO A 47 -0.81 2.91 -11.09
N THR A 48 -0.31 4.12 -11.38
CA THR A 48 0.38 4.42 -12.65
C THR A 48 1.87 4.79 -12.54
N ARG A 49 2.46 4.87 -11.35
CA ARG A 49 3.91 5.06 -11.22
C ARG A 49 4.47 4.27 -10.05
N TRP A 50 3.86 4.46 -8.88
CA TRP A 50 4.10 3.72 -7.66
C TRP A 50 2.76 3.32 -7.05
N LEU A 51 2.68 2.15 -6.43
CA LEU A 51 1.57 1.87 -5.52
C LEU A 51 1.83 2.55 -4.18
N LEU A 52 3.06 2.38 -3.67
CA LEU A 52 3.44 2.79 -2.33
C LEU A 52 4.74 3.57 -2.36
N ARG A 53 4.79 4.66 -1.59
CA ARG A 53 6.04 5.37 -1.29
C ARG A 53 6.36 5.33 0.20
N ILE A 54 7.65 5.21 0.53
CA ILE A 54 8.18 5.31 1.88
C ILE A 54 9.26 6.40 1.84
N LEU A 55 8.99 7.56 2.45
CA LEU A 55 9.78 8.77 2.28
C LEU A 55 10.07 9.44 3.63
N GLN A 56 11.15 10.21 3.67
CA GLN A 56 11.46 11.13 4.75
C GLN A 56 11.66 12.52 4.16
N GLU A 57 10.75 13.45 4.45
CA GLU A 57 10.88 14.84 3.98
C GLU A 57 11.71 15.67 4.95
N ASN A 58 11.51 15.49 6.26
CA ASN A 58 12.25 16.20 7.29
C ASN A 58 13.34 15.31 7.91
N GLN A 59 14.60 15.70 7.75
CA GLN A 59 15.75 14.92 8.24
C GLN A 59 16.39 15.51 9.51
N ASP A 60 15.71 16.44 10.18
CA ASP A 60 16.17 16.89 11.50
C ASP A 60 16.21 15.70 12.47
N ALA A 61 17.32 15.57 13.21
CA ALA A 61 17.59 14.47 14.12
C ALA A 61 16.56 14.31 15.25
N GLN A 62 15.73 15.33 15.50
CA GLN A 62 14.62 15.22 16.42
C GLN A 62 13.47 14.34 15.91
N PHE A 63 13.39 14.06 14.61
CA PHE A 63 12.34 13.19 14.03
C PHE A 63 12.87 11.79 13.78
N ALA A 64 12.07 10.79 14.14
CA ALA A 64 12.35 9.43 13.76
C ALA A 64 12.31 9.26 12.21
N PRO A 65 13.18 8.39 11.65
CA PRO A 65 13.01 7.93 10.27
C PRO A 65 11.62 7.33 10.05
N CYS A 66 11.08 7.48 8.85
CA CYS A 66 9.81 6.89 8.46
C CYS A 66 9.89 5.36 8.61
N ARG A 67 9.03 4.80 9.47
CA ARG A 67 9.16 3.44 9.98
C ARG A 67 7.84 2.86 10.47
N ASN A 68 7.84 1.57 10.77
CA ASN A 68 6.76 0.85 11.45
C ASN A 68 5.40 0.88 10.72
N GLY A 69 5.39 1.19 9.41
CA GLY A 69 4.19 1.14 8.59
C GLY A 69 3.72 -0.29 8.35
N ARG A 70 2.41 -0.50 8.30
CA ARG A 70 1.78 -1.80 8.10
C ARG A 70 0.89 -1.74 6.87
N PHE A 71 1.19 -2.52 5.86
CA PHE A 71 0.39 -2.65 4.64
C PHE A 71 -0.20 -4.06 4.60
N LYS A 72 -1.48 -4.20 4.96
CA LYS A 72 -2.06 -5.51 5.31
C LYS A 72 -3.39 -5.81 4.64
N ASN A 73 -3.60 -7.04 4.21
CA ASN A 73 -4.91 -7.51 3.73
C ASN A 73 -5.51 -6.61 2.63
N ASN A 74 -4.68 -5.95 1.81
CA ASN A 74 -5.15 -5.13 0.70
C ASN A 74 -5.28 -5.97 -0.57
N ILE A 75 -6.18 -5.58 -1.48
CA ILE A 75 -6.18 -6.06 -2.87
C ILE A 75 -5.47 -5.01 -3.72
N VAL A 76 -4.46 -5.44 -4.48
CA VAL A 76 -3.70 -4.58 -5.38
C VAL A 76 -3.78 -5.19 -6.78
N VAL A 77 -4.43 -4.48 -7.68
CA VAL A 77 -4.41 -4.77 -9.11
C VAL A 77 -3.65 -3.68 -9.83
N PHE A 78 -2.59 -4.05 -10.54
CA PHE A 78 -1.72 -3.13 -11.25
C PHE A 78 -1.38 -3.66 -12.64
N ARG A 79 -0.76 -2.82 -13.46
CA ARG A 79 -0.23 -3.20 -14.78
C ARG A 79 1.27 -2.96 -14.83
N ALA A 80 2.04 -3.93 -15.28
CA ALA A 80 3.48 -3.81 -15.50
C ALA A 80 3.80 -2.71 -16.52
N ALA A 81 2.92 -2.47 -17.50
CA ALA A 81 3.07 -1.38 -18.46
C ALA A 81 2.89 0.03 -17.86
N GLU A 82 2.30 0.14 -16.65
CA GLU A 82 1.96 1.41 -16.02
C GLU A 82 2.88 1.71 -14.85
N VAL A 83 3.13 0.75 -13.96
CA VAL A 83 3.97 1.00 -12.77
C VAL A 83 5.45 1.01 -13.13
N ALA A 84 6.19 1.99 -12.60
CA ALA A 84 7.65 1.99 -12.65
C ALA A 84 8.23 1.03 -11.58
N SER A 85 7.65 1.05 -10.38
CA SER A 85 7.89 0.07 -9.32
C SER A 85 6.67 -0.03 -8.41
N VAL A 86 6.45 -1.17 -7.75
CA VAL A 86 5.33 -1.31 -6.81
C VAL A 86 5.57 -0.44 -5.56
N VAL A 87 6.77 -0.54 -4.98
CA VAL A 87 7.20 0.29 -3.85
C VAL A 87 8.36 1.19 -4.28
N ASN A 88 8.34 2.45 -3.88
CA ASN A 88 9.45 3.38 -3.99
C ASN A 88 9.91 3.83 -2.61
N VAL A 89 11.19 3.61 -2.32
CA VAL A 89 11.79 3.93 -1.03
C VAL A 89 12.78 5.08 -1.22
N GLY A 90 12.60 6.15 -0.44
CA GLY A 90 13.53 7.27 -0.36
C GLY A 90 14.60 7.06 0.72
N GLY A 91 15.68 7.85 0.64
CA GLY A 91 16.72 7.86 1.67
C GLY A 91 16.20 8.39 3.02
N GLY A 92 16.93 8.10 4.11
CA GLY A 92 16.57 8.55 5.46
C GLY A 92 15.34 7.86 6.06
N THR A 93 14.93 6.72 5.49
CA THR A 93 13.83 5.89 5.99
C THR A 93 14.37 4.60 6.64
N SER A 94 13.54 3.92 7.44
CA SER A 94 13.82 2.57 7.98
C SER A 94 12.84 1.55 7.38
N PRO A 95 12.91 1.29 6.05
CA PRO A 95 11.91 0.53 5.32
C PRO A 95 11.87 -0.96 5.71
N GLU A 96 12.96 -1.51 6.26
CA GLU A 96 13.07 -2.86 6.79
C GLU A 96 12.16 -3.12 8.01
N THR A 97 11.70 -2.04 8.66
CA THR A 97 10.77 -2.12 9.81
C THR A 97 9.31 -2.30 9.40
N PHE A 98 8.99 -2.21 8.11
CA PHE A 98 7.63 -2.29 7.62
C PHE A 98 7.08 -3.72 7.68
N GLU A 99 5.78 -3.84 7.93
CA GLU A 99 5.06 -5.11 7.87
C GLU A 99 4.21 -5.18 6.60
N PHE A 100 4.43 -6.22 5.80
CA PHE A 100 3.56 -6.62 4.70
C PHE A 100 2.93 -7.98 5.03
N ALA A 101 1.60 -8.06 5.08
CA ALA A 101 0.94 -9.31 5.43
C ALA A 101 -0.45 -9.48 4.81
N GLY A 102 -0.74 -10.68 4.30
CA GLY A 102 -2.05 -11.06 3.78
C GLY A 102 -2.50 -10.28 2.54
N ASN A 103 -1.60 -9.54 1.87
CA ASN A 103 -1.96 -8.77 0.70
C ASN A 103 -2.21 -9.68 -0.51
N PHE A 104 -3.12 -9.25 -1.38
CA PHE A 104 -3.47 -9.92 -2.61
C PHE A 104 -2.97 -9.11 -3.80
N TRP A 105 -1.98 -9.63 -4.51
CA TRP A 105 -1.26 -8.95 -5.57
C TRP A 105 -1.62 -9.54 -6.93
N TYR A 106 -2.03 -8.70 -7.87
CA TYR A 106 -2.36 -9.12 -9.23
C TYR A 106 -1.86 -8.12 -10.27
N CYS A 107 -0.91 -8.55 -11.09
CA CYS A 107 -0.49 -7.82 -12.28
C CYS A 107 -1.39 -8.26 -13.45
N GLU A 108 -2.40 -7.47 -13.82
CA GLU A 108 -3.44 -7.93 -14.75
C GLU A 108 -2.95 -8.12 -16.19
N ASP A 109 -1.91 -7.41 -16.61
CA ASP A 109 -1.31 -7.52 -17.95
C ASP A 109 -0.15 -8.54 -18.03
N ARG A 110 0.36 -8.99 -16.87
CA ARG A 110 1.40 -10.03 -16.74
C ARG A 110 1.20 -10.89 -15.46
N PRO A 111 0.10 -11.65 -15.32
CA PRO A 111 -0.23 -12.36 -14.08
C PRO A 111 0.90 -13.26 -13.56
N GLU A 112 1.56 -13.98 -14.46
CA GLU A 112 2.66 -14.91 -14.19
C GLU A 112 3.91 -14.22 -13.62
N ARG A 113 4.05 -12.91 -13.83
CA ARG A 113 5.19 -12.12 -13.33
C ARG A 113 4.88 -11.40 -12.02
N THR A 114 3.65 -11.47 -11.51
CA THR A 114 3.21 -10.67 -10.36
C THR A 114 4.17 -10.76 -9.17
N GLN A 115 4.54 -11.99 -8.75
CA GLN A 115 5.44 -12.17 -7.61
C GLN A 115 6.82 -11.56 -7.81
N ARG A 116 7.37 -11.62 -9.03
CA ARG A 116 8.68 -11.02 -9.35
C ARG A 116 8.63 -9.49 -9.43
N LEU A 117 7.48 -8.92 -9.80
CA LEU A 117 7.30 -7.47 -9.94
C LEU A 117 7.06 -6.78 -8.58
N VAL A 118 6.52 -7.50 -7.60
CA VAL A 118 6.28 -6.98 -6.24
C VAL A 118 7.57 -7.11 -5.42
N GLN A 119 8.43 -6.09 -5.53
CA GLN A 119 9.66 -5.97 -4.75
C GLN A 119 9.39 -5.12 -3.51
N LEU A 120 9.38 -5.76 -2.34
CA LEU A 120 9.08 -5.15 -1.04
C LEU A 120 10.36 -4.99 -0.21
N PRO A 121 10.47 -3.94 0.62
CA PRO A 121 11.64 -3.74 1.49
C PRO A 121 11.67 -4.66 2.71
N ALA A 122 10.55 -5.31 3.03
CA ALA A 122 10.44 -6.36 4.04
C ALA A 122 9.59 -7.50 3.47
N ALA A 123 9.83 -8.72 3.94
CA ALA A 123 9.16 -9.91 3.40
C ALA A 123 7.64 -9.87 3.66
N GLU A 124 6.85 -10.14 2.62
CA GLU A 124 5.41 -10.37 2.74
C GLU A 124 5.15 -11.70 3.47
N LYS A 125 4.25 -11.67 4.45
CA LYS A 125 3.76 -12.85 5.14
C LYS A 125 2.38 -13.25 4.61
N SER A 126 2.25 -14.47 4.10
CA SER A 126 0.96 -15.03 3.66
C SER A 126 0.26 -14.26 2.53
N GLY A 127 1.02 -13.57 1.68
CA GLY A 127 0.48 -12.89 0.50
C GLY A 127 0.10 -13.87 -0.61
N ILE A 128 -0.88 -13.48 -1.43
CA ILE A 128 -1.31 -14.21 -2.63
C ILE A 128 -0.88 -13.41 -3.85
N TYR A 129 -0.29 -14.08 -4.84
CA TYR A 129 0.26 -13.44 -6.04
C TYR A 129 -0.32 -14.04 -7.33
N GLY A 130 -0.58 -13.20 -8.33
CA GLY A 130 -0.83 -13.62 -9.72
C GLY A 130 -2.19 -14.28 -9.97
N ARG A 131 -3.12 -14.21 -9.01
CA ARG A 131 -4.49 -14.72 -9.18
C ARG A 131 -5.43 -13.54 -9.44
N ASP A 132 -6.38 -13.69 -10.35
CA ASP A 132 -7.40 -12.66 -10.60
C ASP A 132 -8.32 -12.52 -9.37
N PRO A 133 -8.56 -11.30 -8.84
CA PRO A 133 -9.51 -11.09 -7.74
C PRO A 133 -10.98 -11.26 -8.13
N LEU A 134 -11.29 -11.47 -9.41
CA LEU A 134 -12.65 -11.68 -9.94
C LEU A 134 -13.61 -10.55 -9.55
N PHE A 135 -13.28 -9.32 -9.94
CA PHE A 135 -14.19 -8.18 -9.81
C PHE A 135 -15.42 -8.33 -10.72
N ASN A 136 -16.52 -7.66 -10.37
CA ASN A 136 -17.76 -7.68 -11.14
C ASN A 136 -17.57 -7.08 -12.54
N ASP A 137 -17.18 -5.80 -12.62
CA ASP A 137 -16.94 -5.07 -13.86
C ASP A 137 -15.89 -3.97 -13.62
N ALA A 138 -14.62 -4.38 -13.50
CA ALA A 138 -13.52 -3.47 -13.20
C ALA A 138 -13.34 -2.35 -14.25
N ALA A 139 -13.69 -2.63 -15.51
CA ALA A 139 -13.63 -1.64 -16.59
C ALA A 139 -14.61 -0.48 -16.38
N LYS A 140 -15.71 -0.70 -15.64
CA LYS A 140 -16.67 0.33 -15.25
C LYS A 140 -16.50 0.81 -13.81
N GLY A 141 -15.44 0.38 -13.13
CA GLY A 141 -15.16 0.74 -11.74
C GLY A 141 -15.94 -0.07 -10.70
N ASP A 142 -16.69 -1.10 -11.09
CA ASP A 142 -17.30 -2.03 -10.15
C ASP A 142 -16.26 -3.06 -9.68
N LEU A 143 -15.59 -2.70 -8.59
CA LEU A 143 -14.57 -3.50 -7.93
C LEU A 143 -15.10 -4.36 -6.79
N GLN A 144 -16.42 -4.58 -6.73
CA GLN A 144 -16.96 -5.61 -5.86
C GLN A 144 -16.49 -6.99 -6.35
N ARG A 145 -16.17 -7.87 -5.40
CA ARG A 145 -15.69 -9.23 -5.68
C ARG A 145 -16.86 -10.15 -5.93
N ARG A 146 -16.75 -11.00 -6.96
CA ARG A 146 -17.66 -12.13 -7.14
C ARG A 146 -17.47 -13.15 -6.03
N SER A 147 -18.49 -13.96 -5.75
CA SER A 147 -18.47 -15.00 -4.71
C SER A 147 -17.33 -16.03 -4.89
N ALA A 148 -16.93 -16.29 -6.13
CA ALA A 148 -15.83 -17.20 -6.46
C ALA A 148 -14.43 -16.58 -6.28
N SER A 149 -14.33 -15.31 -5.85
CA SER A 149 -13.05 -14.61 -5.72
C SER A 149 -12.07 -15.37 -4.80
N PRO A 150 -10.82 -15.57 -5.23
CA PRO A 150 -9.79 -16.13 -4.37
C PRO A 150 -9.32 -15.16 -3.28
N ALA A 151 -9.63 -13.86 -3.41
CA ALA A 151 -9.21 -12.81 -2.49
C ALA A 151 -10.10 -12.73 -1.24
N LYS A 152 -10.30 -13.84 -0.53
CA LYS A 152 -11.30 -13.95 0.56
C LYS A 152 -11.04 -13.01 1.73
N ASN A 153 -9.79 -12.94 2.19
CA ASN A 153 -9.37 -12.21 3.39
C ASN A 153 -8.65 -10.89 3.07
N ALA A 154 -8.86 -10.33 1.88
CA ALA A 154 -8.23 -9.09 1.45
C ALA A 154 -9.27 -8.12 0.86
N GLY A 155 -8.94 -6.82 0.87
CA GLY A 155 -9.79 -5.75 0.39
C GLY A 155 -10.85 -5.32 1.41
N PRO A 156 -11.75 -4.39 1.01
CA PRO A 156 -12.75 -3.82 1.90
C PRO A 156 -13.64 -4.89 2.51
N ARG A 157 -13.83 -4.78 3.82
CA ARG A 157 -14.75 -5.61 4.58
C ARG A 157 -16.16 -5.11 4.33
N THR A 158 -17.10 -6.04 4.17
CA THR A 158 -18.52 -5.71 4.17
C THR A 158 -18.92 -5.33 5.59
N LYS A 159 -19.62 -4.20 5.76
CA LYS A 159 -20.31 -3.93 7.02
C LYS A 159 -21.40 -4.99 7.19
N GLU A 160 -21.40 -5.67 8.34
CA GLU A 160 -22.52 -6.48 8.81
C GLU A 160 -23.77 -5.61 9.01
#